data_AF-A0A1X7UX27-F1
#
_entry.id   AF-A0A1X7UX27-F1
#
_cell.length_a   1.000
_cell.length_b   1.000
_cell.length_c   1.000
_cell.angle_alpha   90.00
_cell.angle_beta   90.00
_cell.angle_gamma   90.00
#
_symmetry.space_group_name_H-M   'P 1'
#
loop_
_entity.id
_entity.type
_entity.pdbx_description
1 polymer ?
#
loop_
_entity_poly.entity_id
_entity_poly.type
_entity_poly.pdbx_seq_one_letter_code
_entity_poly.pdbx_strand_id
1 'polypeptide(L)'
;MRLTELPETPWQKVMIDLFEFNHLKLIFAHHGIPQTVVFDNGPQLSSDLFSQFAKQPHFNQITSSPRYAQANGEAKRVVQTVKGLLRCSDDHYTALVAYRATPLKLWYSSAELLMGKRLWTTVPVSLELLKPNIPNRKQVRKNHKELKETQKNNYNTRHRISEQAILGPGDSVWITD
;
A
#
# COMPACT_ATOMS: atom_id res chain seq x y z
N MET A 1 -3.11 -22.91 9.12
CA MET A 1 -1.73 -22.36 8.98
C MET A 1 -1.74 -20.97 9.61
N ARG A 2 -0.95 -20.75 10.67
CA ARG A 2 -1.04 -19.59 11.57
C ARG A 2 -0.66 -18.30 10.82
N LEU A 3 -1.50 -17.27 10.96
CA LEU A 3 -1.27 -15.88 10.54
C LEU A 3 -0.27 -15.19 11.49
N THR A 4 0.88 -15.80 11.73
CA THR A 4 1.91 -15.19 12.59
C THR A 4 2.83 -14.34 11.73
N GLU A 5 2.70 -13.03 11.97
CA GLU A 5 3.67 -11.98 11.70
C GLU A 5 3.62 -11.36 10.30
N LEU A 6 2.64 -10.47 10.14
CA LEU A 6 2.76 -9.35 9.20
C LEU A 6 4.06 -8.58 9.51
N PRO A 7 4.91 -8.24 8.51
CA PRO A 7 6.16 -7.53 8.75
C PRO A 7 5.90 -6.16 9.41
N GLU A 8 6.80 -5.76 10.31
CA GLU A 8 6.72 -4.55 11.14
C GLU A 8 6.64 -3.22 10.35
N THR A 9 6.75 -3.24 9.03
CA THR A 9 6.60 -2.04 8.19
C THR A 9 5.64 -2.27 7.01
N PRO A 10 4.64 -1.40 6.81
CA PRO A 10 3.73 -1.46 5.66
C PRO A 10 4.46 -1.23 4.32
N TRP A 11 5.54 -0.46 4.33
CA TRP A 11 6.30 -0.08 3.13
C TRP A 11 7.20 -1.19 2.57
N GLN A 12 7.38 -2.28 3.33
CA GLN A 12 8.04 -3.50 2.84
C GLN A 12 7.17 -4.32 1.90
N LYS A 13 5.90 -3.94 1.70
CA LYS A 13 4.96 -4.61 0.80
C LYS A 13 4.60 -3.67 -0.34
N VAL A 14 4.95 -4.08 -1.56
CA VAL A 14 4.42 -3.45 -2.76
C VAL A 14 3.23 -4.28 -3.22
N MET A 15 2.06 -3.65 -3.31
CA MET A 15 0.85 -4.28 -3.85
C MET A 15 0.66 -3.81 -5.28
N ILE A 16 0.66 -4.75 -6.23
CA ILE A 16 0.67 -4.45 -7.66
C ILE A 16 -0.56 -5.09 -8.29
N ASP A 17 -1.52 -4.24 -8.64
CA ASP A 17 -2.65 -4.59 -9.50
C ASP A 17 -2.28 -4.15 -10.93
N LEU A 18 -2.13 -5.10 -11.85
CA LEU A 18 -1.78 -4.91 -13.28
C LEU A 18 -0.45 -4.20 -13.57
N PHE A 19 0.65 -4.91 -13.79
CA PHE A 19 1.81 -4.30 -14.48
C PHE A 19 2.68 -5.33 -15.22
N GLU A 20 3.13 -4.98 -16.43
CA GLU A 20 4.09 -5.78 -17.19
C GLU A 20 5.43 -5.90 -16.46
N PHE A 21 6.07 -7.06 -16.58
CA PHE A 21 7.34 -7.43 -15.94
C PHE A 21 8.47 -6.39 -16.06
N ASN A 22 8.57 -5.70 -17.21
CA ASN A 22 9.62 -4.70 -17.43
C ASN A 22 9.47 -3.47 -16.52
N HIS A 23 8.24 -3.09 -16.19
CA HIS A 23 8.00 -1.98 -15.28
C HIS A 23 8.37 -2.33 -13.83
N LEU A 24 8.20 -3.59 -13.42
CA LEU A 24 8.65 -4.06 -12.11
C LEU A 24 10.16 -3.91 -11.95
N LYS A 25 10.92 -4.31 -12.97
CA LYS A 25 12.38 -4.13 -12.98
C LYS A 25 12.78 -2.67 -12.87
N LEU A 26 12.09 -1.76 -13.56
CA LEU A 26 12.34 -0.32 -13.46
C LEU A 26 12.08 0.22 -12.05
N ILE A 27 10.98 -0.20 -11.42
CA ILE A 27 10.66 0.17 -10.04
C ILE A 27 11.74 -0.34 -9.08
N PHE A 28 12.18 -1.60 -9.23
CA PHE A 28 13.23 -2.18 -8.40
C PHE A 28 14.59 -1.53 -8.63
N ALA A 29 14.91 -1.12 -9.87
CA ALA A 29 16.12 -0.37 -10.15
C ALA A 29 16.12 1.01 -9.47
N HIS A 30 14.97 1.67 -9.40
CA HIS A 30 14.85 3.00 -8.79
C HIS A 30 14.78 2.97 -7.26
N HIS A 31 14.16 1.94 -6.68
CA HIS A 31 13.85 1.88 -5.23
C HIS A 31 14.59 0.78 -4.47
N GLY A 32 15.29 -0.11 -5.17
CA GLY A 32 15.83 -1.34 -4.61
C GLY A 32 14.82 -2.49 -4.66
N ILE A 33 15.33 -3.71 -4.49
CA ILE A 33 14.51 -4.93 -4.45
C ILE A 33 13.83 -5.01 -3.08
N PRO A 34 12.49 -5.06 -3.00
CA PRO A 34 11.78 -5.18 -1.73
C PRO A 34 11.95 -6.58 -1.13
N GLN A 35 11.85 -6.68 0.20
CA GLN A 35 11.88 -7.98 0.88
C GLN A 35 10.64 -8.82 0.58
N THR A 36 9.49 -8.20 0.34
CA THR A 36 8.23 -8.90 0.09
C THR A 36 7.41 -8.19 -0.98
N VAL A 37 6.90 -8.94 -1.94
CA VAL A 37 5.98 -8.43 -2.96
C VAL A 37 4.66 -9.18 -2.83
N VAL A 38 3.57 -8.42 -2.78
CA VAL A 38 2.23 -8.98 -2.68
C VAL A 38 1.53 -8.78 -4.01
N PHE A 39 1.13 -9.88 -4.63
CA PHE A 39 0.38 -9.87 -5.89
C PHE A 39 -1.08 -10.23 -5.63
N ASP A 40 -1.98 -9.71 -6.46
CA ASP A 40 -3.36 -10.21 -6.49
C ASP A 40 -3.38 -11.64 -7.04
N ASN A 41 -4.53 -12.32 -7.08
CA ASN A 41 -4.64 -13.63 -7.73
C ASN A 41 -5.12 -13.48 -9.19
N GLY A 42 -4.71 -12.40 -9.86
CA GLY A 42 -5.12 -12.11 -11.22
C GLY A 42 -4.58 -13.14 -12.22
N PRO A 43 -5.31 -13.45 -13.30
CA PRO A 43 -4.88 -14.40 -14.34
C PRO A 43 -3.55 -14.00 -15.02
N GLN A 44 -3.17 -12.73 -14.94
CA GLN A 44 -1.92 -12.19 -15.48
C GLN A 44 -0.66 -12.75 -14.78
N LEU A 45 -0.82 -13.23 -13.55
CA LEU A 45 0.24 -13.84 -12.74
C LEU A 45 0.37 -15.35 -13.01
N SER A 46 -0.55 -15.92 -13.79
CA SER A 46 -0.50 -17.31 -14.24
C SER A 46 0.43 -17.52 -15.43
N SER A 47 1.14 -16.49 -15.89
CA SER A 47 2.11 -16.63 -16.99
C SER A 47 3.37 -17.34 -16.54
N ASP A 48 3.92 -18.21 -17.39
CA ASP A 48 5.16 -18.94 -17.12
C ASP A 48 6.35 -18.00 -16.85
N LEU A 49 6.38 -16.85 -17.53
CA LEU A 49 7.37 -15.79 -17.34
C LEU A 49 7.33 -15.22 -15.92
N PHE A 50 6.13 -14.97 -15.38
CA PHE A 50 5.98 -14.46 -14.03
C PHE A 50 6.36 -15.52 -12.99
N SER A 51 6.00 -16.78 -13.24
CA SER A 51 6.42 -17.91 -12.38
C SER A 51 7.95 -18.09 -12.34
N GLN A 52 8.66 -17.84 -13.43
CA GLN A 52 10.13 -17.86 -13.45
C GLN A 52 10.74 -16.67 -12.71
N PHE A 53 10.14 -15.48 -12.83
CA PHE A 53 10.58 -14.31 -12.08
C PHE A 53 10.33 -14.46 -10.57
N ALA A 54 9.16 -14.99 -10.20
CA ALA A 54 8.78 -15.31 -8.84
C ALA A 54 9.73 -16.29 -8.15
N LYS A 55 10.38 -17.18 -8.93
CA LYS A 55 11.37 -18.14 -8.44
C LYS A 55 12.75 -17.52 -8.19
N GLN A 56 12.98 -16.27 -8.59
CA GLN A 56 14.26 -15.63 -8.31
C GLN A 56 14.40 -15.36 -6.80
N PRO A 57 15.54 -15.72 -6.18
CA PRO A 57 15.70 -15.79 -4.73
C PRO A 57 15.83 -14.42 -4.04
N HIS A 58 15.44 -13.33 -4.71
CA HIS A 58 15.75 -11.97 -4.26
C HIS A 58 14.62 -11.31 -3.45
N PHE A 59 13.41 -11.88 -3.44
CA PHE A 59 12.27 -11.37 -2.65
C PHE A 59 11.25 -12.47 -2.32
N ASN A 60 10.51 -12.28 -1.23
CA ASN A 60 9.41 -13.19 -0.86
C ASN A 60 8.12 -12.81 -1.60
N GLN A 61 7.55 -13.75 -2.33
CA GLN A 61 6.25 -13.56 -2.98
C GLN A 61 5.11 -14.04 -2.11
N ILE A 62 4.08 -13.21 -1.96
CA ILE A 62 2.81 -13.57 -1.33
C ILE A 62 1.69 -13.28 -2.33
N THR A 63 0.81 -14.25 -2.55
CA THR A 63 -0.37 -14.04 -3.40
C THR A 63 -1.62 -13.92 -2.53
N SER A 64 -2.42 -12.87 -2.71
CA SER A 64 -3.60 -12.66 -1.88
C SER A 64 -4.75 -13.58 -2.28
N SER A 65 -5.35 -14.28 -1.30
CA SER A 65 -6.45 -15.22 -1.55
C SER A 65 -7.62 -14.54 -2.28
N PRO A 66 -8.29 -15.22 -3.24
CA PRO A 66 -9.44 -14.65 -3.97
C PRO A 66 -10.58 -14.21 -3.04
N ARG A 67 -10.68 -14.82 -1.85
CA ARG A 67 -11.71 -14.53 -0.84
C ARG A 67 -11.38 -13.34 0.08
N TYR A 68 -10.19 -12.75 -0.03
CA TYR A 68 -9.73 -11.64 0.83
C TYR A 68 -9.65 -10.31 0.06
N ALA A 69 -10.75 -9.94 -0.63
CA ALA A 69 -10.84 -8.72 -1.43
C ALA A 69 -10.50 -7.43 -0.67
N GLN A 70 -10.66 -7.44 0.65
CA GLN A 70 -10.35 -6.31 1.53
C GLN A 70 -8.84 -6.05 1.65
N ALA A 71 -8.01 -7.09 1.56
CA ALA A 71 -6.55 -6.95 1.56
C ALA A 71 -6.06 -6.16 0.34
N ASN A 72 -6.75 -6.29 -0.80
CA ASN A 72 -6.44 -5.56 -2.02
C ASN A 72 -7.17 -4.19 -2.11
N GLY A 73 -8.00 -3.86 -1.12
CA GLY A 73 -8.80 -2.62 -1.16
C GLY A 73 -7.95 -1.35 -1.22
N GLU A 74 -6.79 -1.35 -0.57
CA GLU A 74 -5.88 -0.20 -0.56
C GLU A 74 -5.28 0.06 -1.96
N ALA A 75 -4.79 -0.96 -2.68
CA ALA A 75 -4.24 -0.79 -4.03
C ALA A 75 -5.36 -0.44 -5.01
N LYS A 76 -6.51 -1.11 -4.95
CA LYS A 76 -7.67 -0.76 -5.79
C LYS A 76 -8.05 0.71 -5.62
N ARG A 77 -8.01 1.23 -4.38
CA ARG A 77 -8.28 2.64 -4.09
C ARG A 77 -7.22 3.56 -4.69
N VAL A 78 -5.94 3.20 -4.56
CA VAL A 78 -4.84 3.96 -5.17
C VAL A 78 -4.98 3.97 -6.70
N VAL A 79 -5.24 2.84 -7.33
CA VAL A 79 -5.47 2.73 -8.79
C VAL A 79 -6.65 3.60 -9.21
N GLN A 80 -7.74 3.63 -8.44
CA GLN A 80 -8.88 4.50 -8.70
C GLN A 80 -8.49 5.98 -8.61
N THR A 81 -7.71 6.37 -7.60
CA THR A 81 -7.22 7.76 -7.45
C THR A 81 -6.31 8.15 -8.62
N VAL A 82 -5.37 7.29 -9.01
CA VAL A 82 -4.47 7.52 -10.15
C VAL A 82 -5.27 7.63 -11.45
N LYS A 83 -6.24 6.74 -11.69
CA LYS A 83 -7.13 6.84 -12.86
C LYS A 83 -7.90 8.16 -12.90
N GLY A 84 -8.36 8.65 -11.75
CA GLY A 84 -9.00 9.97 -11.65
C GLY A 84 -8.03 11.10 -12.01
N LEU A 85 -6.82 11.05 -11.48
CA LEU A 85 -5.77 12.03 -11.75
C LEU A 85 -5.38 12.09 -13.24
N LEU A 86 -5.21 10.92 -13.87
CA LEU A 86 -4.86 10.81 -15.30
C LEU A 86 -5.99 11.28 -16.23
N ARG A 87 -7.25 11.28 -15.77
CA ARG A 87 -8.37 11.85 -16.54
C ARG A 87 -8.39 13.38 -16.53
N CYS A 88 -7.72 14.00 -15.57
CA CYS A 88 -7.79 15.45 -15.35
C CYS A 88 -6.56 16.21 -15.87
N SER A 89 -5.52 15.53 -16.35
CA SER A 89 -4.27 16.16 -16.76
C SER A 89 -3.69 15.49 -18.01
N ASP A 90 -3.34 16.30 -19.00
CA ASP A 90 -2.70 15.82 -20.23
C ASP A 90 -1.26 15.34 -19.99
N ASP A 91 -0.55 15.95 -19.02
CA ASP A 91 0.77 15.52 -18.59
C ASP A 91 0.69 14.62 -17.35
N HIS A 92 0.56 13.32 -17.63
CA HIS A 92 0.51 12.26 -16.63
C HIS A 92 1.70 12.27 -15.66
N TYR A 93 2.90 12.62 -16.11
CA TYR A 93 4.10 12.55 -15.27
C TYR A 93 4.10 13.68 -14.23
N THR A 94 3.81 14.91 -14.66
CA THR A 94 3.68 16.05 -13.74
C THR A 94 2.55 15.82 -12.73
N ALA A 95 1.43 15.26 -13.17
CA ALA A 95 0.33 14.93 -12.27
C ALA A 95 0.76 13.92 -11.19
N LEU A 96 1.48 12.85 -11.57
CA LEU A 96 2.00 11.86 -10.63
C LEU A 96 3.02 12.46 -9.66
N VAL A 97 3.90 13.36 -10.11
CA VAL A 97 4.85 14.08 -9.24
C VAL A 97 4.10 14.92 -8.20
N ALA A 98 3.08 15.68 -8.63
CA ALA A 98 2.24 16.45 -7.72
C ALA A 98 1.53 15.56 -6.70
N TYR A 99 0.92 14.45 -7.14
CA TYR A 99 0.27 13.50 -6.24
C TYR A 99 1.23 12.92 -5.20
N ARG A 100 2.47 12.58 -5.59
CA ARG A 100 3.48 12.05 -4.67
C ARG A 100 3.96 13.09 -3.65
N ALA A 101 3.90 14.37 -4.00
CA ALA A 101 4.29 15.50 -3.14
C ALA A 101 3.16 16.00 -2.24
N THR A 102 1.90 15.62 -2.49
CA THR A 102 0.75 16.01 -1.67
C THR A 102 0.81 15.34 -0.29
N PRO A 103 0.74 16.11 0.81
CA PRO A 103 0.67 15.55 2.16
C PRO A 103 -0.56 14.66 2.35
N LEU A 104 -0.35 13.48 2.95
CA LEU A 104 -1.42 12.59 3.37
C LEU A 104 -2.05 13.07 4.69
N LYS A 105 -3.09 12.38 5.16
CA LYS A 105 -3.66 12.56 6.52
C LYS A 105 -2.64 12.39 7.66
N LEU A 106 -1.46 11.88 7.34
CA LEU A 106 -0.32 11.69 8.25
C LEU A 106 0.62 12.90 8.32
N TRP A 107 0.28 14.01 7.66
CA TRP A 107 1.10 15.25 7.56
C TRP A 107 2.38 15.12 6.74
N TYR A 108 2.63 13.94 6.15
CA TYR A 108 3.74 13.69 5.25
C TYR A 108 3.20 13.21 3.91
N SER A 109 3.86 13.61 2.83
CA SER A 109 3.61 13.10 1.50
C SER A 109 4.19 11.69 1.31
N SER A 110 3.69 10.97 0.31
CA SER A 110 4.22 9.65 -0.04
C SER A 110 5.71 9.70 -0.38
N ALA A 111 6.17 10.77 -1.03
CA ALA A 111 7.57 10.98 -1.35
C ALA A 111 8.43 11.21 -0.10
N GLU A 112 7.96 11.98 0.88
CA GLU A 112 8.69 12.19 2.14
C GLU A 112 8.82 10.90 2.93
N LEU A 113 7.76 10.10 2.98
CA LEU A 113 7.75 8.82 3.69
C LEU A 113 8.67 7.77 3.03
N LEU A 114 8.74 7.77 1.70
CA LEU A 114 9.53 6.79 0.94
C LEU A 114 11.00 7.22 0.75
N MET A 115 11.25 8.49 0.46
CA MET A 115 12.56 9.02 0.05
C MET A 115 13.18 9.98 1.07
N GLY A 116 12.48 10.36 2.14
CA GLY A 116 13.00 11.28 3.15
C GLY A 116 13.23 12.70 2.64
N LYS A 117 12.57 13.10 1.55
CA LYS A 117 12.67 14.45 0.98
C LYS A 117 11.37 14.86 0.30
N ARG A 118 11.13 16.16 0.24
CA ARG A 118 10.07 16.74 -0.60
C ARG A 118 10.50 16.76 -2.06
N LEU A 119 9.56 16.50 -2.95
CA LEU A 119 9.79 16.63 -4.39
C LEU A 119 9.64 18.09 -4.79
N TRP A 120 10.43 18.50 -5.78
CA TRP A 120 10.19 19.76 -6.46
C TRP A 120 8.98 19.60 -7.38
N THR A 121 8.04 20.55 -7.30
CA THR A 121 6.80 20.55 -8.07
C THR A 121 6.54 21.93 -8.65
N THR A 122 5.50 22.06 -9.47
CA THR A 122 5.04 23.35 -10.00
C THR A 122 4.60 24.32 -8.91
N VAL A 123 4.25 23.82 -7.71
CA VAL A 123 3.85 24.67 -6.58
C VAL A 123 5.11 25.24 -5.92
N PRO A 124 5.21 26.57 -5.75
CA PRO A 124 6.35 27.19 -5.09
C PRO A 124 6.47 26.71 -3.65
N VAL A 125 7.67 26.29 -3.26
CA VAL A 125 7.99 25.83 -1.91
C VAL A 125 9.31 26.45 -1.47
N SER A 126 9.44 26.72 -0.16
CA SER A 126 10.70 27.23 0.38
C SER A 126 11.85 26.24 0.16
N LEU A 127 13.01 26.75 -0.26
CA LEU A 127 14.21 25.94 -0.50
C LEU A 127 14.66 25.15 0.75
N GLU A 128 14.41 25.71 1.94
CA GLU A 128 14.69 25.04 3.22
C GLU A 128 13.88 23.74 3.39
N LEU A 129 12.66 23.70 2.85
CA LEU A 129 11.78 22.53 2.93
C LEU A 129 12.15 21.44 1.90
N LEU A 130 12.95 21.77 0.89
CA LEU A 130 13.46 20.79 -0.09
C LEU A 130 14.69 20.04 0.42
N LYS A 131 15.32 20.51 1.51
CA LYS A 131 16.42 19.79 2.15
C LYS A 131 15.91 18.43 2.65
N PRO A 132 16.70 17.35 2.48
CA PRO A 132 16.32 16.03 2.98
C PRO A 132 16.02 16.08 4.47
N ASN A 133 14.85 15.59 4.85
CA ASN A 133 14.41 15.49 6.23
C ASN A 133 13.68 14.17 6.40
N ILE A 134 14.27 13.27 7.18
CA ILE A 134 13.72 11.94 7.42
C ILE A 134 12.62 12.05 8.48
N PRO A 135 11.36 11.72 8.17
CA PRO A 135 10.27 11.78 9.12
C PRO A 135 10.53 10.90 10.36
N ASN A 136 10.11 11.37 11.53
CA ASN A 136 10.22 10.58 12.76
C ASN A 136 9.33 9.33 12.67
N ARG A 137 9.97 8.17 12.48
CA ARG A 137 9.30 6.88 12.26
C ARG A 137 8.37 6.50 13.41
N LYS A 138 8.74 6.78 14.66
CA LYS A 138 7.91 6.45 15.84
C LYS A 138 6.62 7.27 15.83
N GLN A 139 6.73 8.56 15.52
CA GLN A 139 5.57 9.45 15.42
C GLN A 139 4.66 9.08 14.25
N VAL A 140 5.22 8.84 13.06
CA VAL A 140 4.44 8.41 11.88
C VAL A 140 3.69 7.11 12.17
N ARG A 141 4.33 6.14 12.83
CA ARG A 141 3.70 4.88 13.24
C ARG A 141 2.53 5.11 14.20
N LYS A 142 2.73 5.98 15.20
CA LYS A 142 1.67 6.34 16.16
C LYS A 142 0.47 6.96 15.45
N ASN A 143 0.69 7.99 14.65
CA ASN A 143 -0.36 8.67 13.90
C ASN A 143 -1.10 7.72 12.94
N HIS A 144 -0.37 6.78 12.32
CA HIS A 144 -0.96 5.78 11.44
C HIS A 144 -1.84 4.78 12.19
N LYS A 145 -1.44 4.39 13.41
CA LYS A 145 -2.25 3.54 14.27
C LYS A 145 -3.55 4.23 14.68
N GLU A 146 -3.46 5.48 15.14
CA GLU A 146 -4.62 6.31 15.50
C GLU A 146 -5.57 6.52 14.32
N LEU A 147 -5.02 6.75 13.12
CA LEU A 147 -5.81 6.89 11.90
C LEU A 147 -6.55 5.59 11.56
N LYS A 148 -5.90 4.43 11.70
CA LYS A 148 -6.54 3.12 11.49
C LYS A 148 -7.63 2.83 12.50
N GLU A 149 -7.41 3.16 13.78
CA GLU A 149 -8.44 3.03 14.83
C GLU A 149 -9.64 3.92 14.54
N THR A 150 -9.41 5.17 14.15
CA THR A 150 -10.48 6.09 13.74
C THR A 150 -11.27 5.56 12.54
N GLN A 151 -10.57 5.01 11.53
CA GLN A 151 -11.22 4.39 10.37
C GLN A 151 -12.05 3.16 10.76
N LYS A 152 -11.53 2.31 11.64
CA LYS A 152 -12.27 1.17 12.19
C LYS A 152 -13.53 1.62 12.91
N ASN A 153 -13.44 2.62 13.78
CA ASN A 153 -14.58 3.14 14.53
C ASN A 153 -15.65 3.70 13.59
N ASN A 154 -15.25 4.55 12.63
CA ASN A 154 -16.17 5.11 11.64
C ASN A 154 -16.87 4.02 10.80
N TYR A 155 -16.14 2.98 10.40
CA TYR A 155 -16.70 1.83 9.69
C TYR A 155 -17.70 1.08 10.58
N ASN A 156 -17.32 0.76 11.82
CA ASN A 156 -18.17 0.05 12.78
C ASN A 156 -19.46 0.82 13.07
N THR A 157 -19.38 2.12 13.32
CA THR A 157 -20.55 2.98 13.54
C THR A 157 -21.46 3.01 12.31
N ARG A 158 -20.88 3.19 11.12
CA ARG A 158 -21.65 3.23 9.86
C ARG A 158 -22.36 1.92 9.55
N HIS A 159 -21.72 0.79 9.83
CA HIS A 159 -22.25 -0.55 9.59
C HIS A 159 -22.96 -1.16 10.81
N ARG A 160 -23.13 -0.39 11.89
CA ARG A 160 -23.77 -0.81 13.14
C ARG A 160 -23.23 -2.16 13.66
N ILE A 161 -21.92 -2.32 13.58
CA ILE A 161 -21.24 -3.54 14.03
C ILE A 161 -21.34 -3.61 15.55
N SER A 162 -21.92 -4.71 16.06
CA SER A 162 -21.89 -5.05 17.48
C SER A 162 -20.62 -5.83 17.76
N GLU A 163 -19.86 -5.46 18.80
CA GLU A 163 -18.71 -6.25 19.23
C GLU A 163 -19.22 -7.58 19.79
N GLN A 164 -18.96 -8.66 19.05
CA GLN A 164 -19.28 -10.01 19.50
C GLN A 164 -18.29 -10.44 20.60
N ALA A 165 -18.75 -11.32 21.48
CA ALA A 165 -17.90 -11.93 22.50
C ALA A 165 -16.70 -12.63 21.83
N ILE A 166 -15.52 -12.49 22.44
CA ILE A 166 -14.31 -13.17 21.99
C ILE A 166 -14.55 -14.68 22.14
N LEU A 167 -14.54 -15.41 21.01
CA LEU A 167 -14.72 -16.86 21.02
C LEU A 167 -13.46 -17.55 21.58
N GLY A 168 -13.67 -18.45 22.53
CA GLY A 168 -12.66 -19.33 23.09
C GLY A 168 -12.56 -20.67 22.34
N PRO A 169 -11.45 -21.41 22.49
CA PRO A 169 -11.37 -22.79 22.01
C PRO A 169 -12.45 -23.65 22.65
N GLY A 170 -13.38 -24.19 21.85
CA GLY A 170 -14.52 -25.01 22.32
C GLY A 170 -15.89 -24.36 22.14
N ASP A 171 -15.96 -23.08 21.79
CA ASP A 171 -17.23 -22.41 21.50
C ASP A 171 -17.84 -22.90 20.19
N SER A 172 -19.14 -23.18 20.21
CA SER A 172 -19.90 -23.59 19.03
C SER A 172 -20.25 -22.37 18.18
N VAL A 173 -19.76 -22.35 16.94
CA VAL A 173 -20.00 -21.26 15.98
C VAL A 173 -20.81 -21.78 14.81
N TRP A 174 -21.87 -21.05 14.45
CA TRP A 174 -22.68 -21.37 13.28
C TRP A 174 -22.00 -20.81 12.03
N ILE A 175 -21.68 -21.69 11.08
CA ILE A 175 -21.18 -21.32 9.75
C ILE A 175 -22.34 -21.52 8.79
N THR A 176 -22.77 -20.45 8.15
CA THR A 176 -23.73 -20.49 7.05
C THR A 176 -22.99 -20.67 5.73
N ASP A 177 -23.41 -21.66 4.92
CA ASP A 177 -22.94 -21.89 3.55
C ASP A 177 -23.34 -20.77 2.57
#